data_AF-A0A327WJB5-F1
#
_entry.id   AF-A0A327WJB5-F1
#
_cell.length_a   1.000
_cell.length_b   1.000
_cell.length_c   1.000
_cell.angle_alpha   90.00
_cell.angle_beta   90.00
_cell.angle_gamma   90.00
#
_symmetry.space_group_name_H-M   'P 1'
#
loop_
_entity.id
_entity.type
_entity.pdbx_description
1 polymer ?
#
loop_
_entity_poly.entity_id
_entity_poly.type
_entity_poly.pdbx_seq_one_letter_code
_entity_poly.pdbx_strand_id
1 'polypeptide(L)' 'MRERTQAGLNSAPARGHNRGRPKGLSEHYQLIAPDVREMYEKKQCSTNEIRKIFGIKSQPTLYRILQFAGVAVNGF' A
#
# COMPACT_ATOMS: atom_id res chain seq x y z
N MET A 1 -0.68 1.28 37.61
CA MET A 1 -1.34 0.65 36.45
C MET A 1 -0.71 1.04 35.09
N ARG A 2 0.63 1.05 34.93
CA ARG A 2 1.27 1.28 33.61
C ARG A 2 2.62 0.56 33.39
N GLU A 3 3.24 0.02 34.44
CA GLU A 3 4.65 -0.43 34.36
C GLU A 3 4.82 -1.87 33.80
N ARG A 4 3.82 -2.74 33.92
CA ARG A 4 3.90 -4.15 33.46
C ARG A 4 3.80 -4.31 31.94
N THR A 5 3.29 -3.31 31.21
CA THR A 5 3.13 -3.38 29.75
C THR A 5 4.43 -3.08 29.01
N GLN A 6 5.27 -2.19 29.54
CA GLN A 6 6.57 -1.87 28.93
C GLN A 6 7.56 -3.03 29.05
N ALA A 7 7.60 -3.72 30.19
CA ALA A 7 8.53 -4.83 30.40
C ALA A 7 8.21 -6.02 29.47
N GLY A 8 6.92 -6.37 29.32
CA GLY A 8 6.49 -7.41 28.39
C GLY A 8 6.73 -7.06 26.92
N LEU A 9 6.60 -5.77 26.54
CA LEU A 9 7.00 -5.30 25.21
C LEU A 9 8.50 -5.42 25.01
N ASN A 10 9.33 -5.04 25.99
CA ASN A 10 10.79 -5.02 25.83
C ASN A 10 11.44 -6.43 25.86
N SER A 11 10.79 -7.42 26.46
CA SER A 11 11.33 -8.80 26.59
C SER A 11 11.21 -9.65 25.32
N ALA A 12 10.67 -9.16 24.20
CA ALA A 12 10.67 -9.93 22.96
C ALA A 12 12.06 -9.82 22.28
N PRO A 13 12.81 -10.93 22.13
CA PRO A 13 14.14 -10.89 21.55
C PRO A 13 14.12 -10.45 20.08
N ALA A 14 14.87 -9.36 19.84
CA ALA A 14 15.59 -8.95 18.64
C ALA A 14 15.67 -9.98 17.48
N ARG A 15 14.69 -9.94 16.58
CA ARG A 15 14.89 -10.34 15.17
C ARG A 15 14.23 -9.32 14.27
N GLY A 16 14.80 -8.12 14.16
CA GLY A 16 14.54 -7.15 13.08
C GLY A 16 13.09 -6.73 12.78
N HIS A 17 12.11 -7.14 13.60
CA HIS A 17 10.72 -6.80 13.35
C HIS A 17 10.42 -5.43 13.94
N ASN A 18 10.48 -4.41 13.09
CA ASN A 18 9.96 -3.09 13.41
C ASN A 18 8.51 -3.25 13.86
N ARG A 19 8.22 -2.99 15.14
CA ARG A 19 6.84 -2.94 15.65
C ARG A 19 6.15 -1.74 15.02
N GLY A 20 5.19 -2.03 14.14
CA GLY A 20 4.41 -1.04 13.42
C GLY A 20 3.90 -1.62 12.10
N ARG A 21 2.91 -0.96 11.49
CA ARG A 21 2.53 -1.30 10.11
C ARG A 21 3.76 -1.04 9.22
N PRO A 22 4.22 -2.01 8.42
CA PRO A 22 5.34 -1.79 7.52
C PRO A 22 5.07 -0.54 6.68
N LYS A 23 6.02 0.40 6.70
CA LYS A 23 5.92 1.67 5.98
C LYS A 23 6.04 1.35 4.49
N GLY A 24 5.05 1.76 3.71
CA GLY A 24 5.06 1.60 2.26
C GLY A 24 3.86 0.83 1.71
N LEU A 25 3.88 0.66 0.41
CA LEU A 25 2.90 -0.11 -0.34
C LEU A 25 3.25 -1.61 -0.20
N SER A 26 2.24 -2.48 -0.01
CA SER A 26 2.47 -3.94 0.09
C SER A 26 3.17 -4.46 -1.17
N GLU A 27 4.04 -5.46 -1.03
CA GLU A 27 4.80 -6.06 -2.14
C GLU A 27 3.89 -6.47 -3.31
N HIS A 28 2.73 -7.07 -3.02
CA HIS A 28 1.70 -7.38 -4.02
C HIS A 28 1.31 -6.17 -4.88
N TYR A 29 1.12 -5.01 -4.25
CA TYR A 29 0.73 -3.79 -4.93
C TYR A 29 1.89 -3.13 -5.70
N GLN A 30 3.15 -3.41 -5.33
CA GLN A 30 4.31 -2.98 -6.09
C GLN A 30 4.46 -3.80 -7.37
N LEU A 31 4.19 -5.11 -7.31
CA LEU A 31 4.25 -6.02 -8.45
C LEU A 31 3.24 -5.65 -9.55
N ILE A 32 2.01 -5.30 -9.16
CA ILE A 32 0.95 -4.91 -10.12
C ILE A 32 1.01 -3.43 -10.54
N ALA A 33 1.89 -2.63 -9.94
CA ALA A 33 2.00 -1.20 -10.21
C ALA A 33 2.25 -0.85 -11.70
N PRO A 34 3.16 -1.52 -12.44
CA PRO A 34 3.33 -1.27 -13.87
C PRO A 34 2.06 -1.57 -14.68
N ASP A 35 1.37 -2.68 -14.42
CA ASP A 35 0.15 -3.06 -15.14
C ASP A 35 -1.00 -2.07 -14.88
N VAL A 36 -1.15 -1.66 -13.61
CA VAL A 36 -2.14 -0.65 -13.21
C VAL A 36 -1.86 0.69 -13.88
N ARG A 37 -0.58 1.09 -13.97
CA ARG A 37 -0.16 2.30 -14.67
C ARG A 37 -0.52 2.23 -16.14
N GLU A 38 -0.20 1.14 -16.83
CA GLU A 38 -0.48 0.97 -18.24
C GLU A 38 -1.99 1.03 -18.54
N MET A 39 -2.82 0.35 -17.73
CA MET A 39 -4.28 0.44 -17.85
C MET A 39 -4.82 1.86 -17.63
N TYR A 40 -4.23 2.59 -16.68
CA TYR A 40 -4.63 3.96 -16.38
C TYR A 40 -4.23 4.94 -17.51
N GLU A 41 -3.01 4.82 -18.04
CA GLU A 41 -2.51 5.64 -19.15
C GLU A 41 -3.29 5.39 -20.44
N LYS A 42 -3.68 4.13 -20.70
CA LYS A 42 -4.53 3.75 -21.83
C LYS A 42 -5.92 4.39 -21.78
N LYS A 43 -6.39 4.89 -20.62
CA LYS A 43 -7.72 5.49 -20.39
C LYS A 43 -8.90 4.63 -20.89
N GLN A 44 -8.69 3.33 -21.13
CA GLN A 44 -9.72 2.45 -21.66
C GLN A 44 -10.70 1.95 -20.60
N CYS A 45 -10.29 1.97 -19.33
CA CYS A 45 -11.10 1.51 -18.20
C CYS A 45 -11.28 2.62 -17.19
N SER A 46 -12.46 2.67 -16.56
CA SER A 46 -12.71 3.59 -15.46
C SER A 46 -11.89 3.21 -14.23
N THR A 47 -11.56 4.19 -13.38
CA THR A 47 -10.86 3.99 -12.10
C THR A 47 -11.48 2.88 -11.22
N ASN A 48 -12.81 2.74 -11.26
CA ASN A 48 -13.52 1.68 -10.54
C ASN A 48 -13.38 0.29 -11.18
N GLU A 49 -13.24 0.20 -12.49
CA GLU A 49 -13.04 -1.07 -13.20
C GLU A 49 -11.63 -1.59 -12.96
N ILE A 50 -10.63 -0.72 -13.06
CA ILE A 50 -9.24 -1.04 -12.71
C ILE A 50 -9.19 -1.61 -11.29
N ARG A 51 -9.88 -0.98 -10.33
CA ARG A 51 -9.96 -1.51 -8.97
C ARG A 51 -10.57 -2.91 -8.88
N LYS A 52 -11.63 -3.19 -9.65
CA LYS A 52 -12.26 -4.52 -9.65
C LYS A 52 -11.33 -5.58 -10.24
N ILE A 53 -10.66 -5.26 -11.34
CA ILE A 53 -9.75 -6.17 -12.05
C ILE A 53 -8.57 -6.58 -11.17
N PHE A 54 -7.94 -5.61 -10.49
CA PHE A 54 -6.80 -5.85 -9.62
C PHE A 54 -7.16 -6.16 -8.16
N GLY A 55 -8.46 -6.28 -7.84
CA GLY A 55 -8.93 -6.55 -6.46
C GLY A 55 -8.61 -5.44 -5.46
N ILE A 56 -8.42 -4.19 -5.92
CA ILE A 56 -8.04 -3.05 -5.08
C ILE A 56 -9.26 -2.52 -4.32
N LYS A 57 -9.25 -2.72 -3.00
CA LYS A 57 -10.38 -2.40 -2.11
C LYS A 57 -10.78 -0.93 -2.11
N SER A 58 -9.86 0.02 -2.31
CA SER A 58 -10.16 1.46 -2.18
C SER A 58 -9.54 2.33 -3.27
N GLN A 59 -10.20 3.42 -3.65
CA GLN A 59 -9.66 4.43 -4.56
C GLN A 59 -8.34 5.05 -4.07
N PRO A 60 -8.16 5.42 -2.79
CA PRO A 60 -6.87 5.94 -2.33
C PRO A 60 -5.73 4.91 -2.41
N THR A 61 -6.03 3.61 -2.33
CA THR A 61 -5.02 2.57 -2.59
C THR A 61 -4.58 2.57 -4.06
N LEU A 62 -5.53 2.72 -5.00
CA LEU A 62 -5.20 2.83 -6.42
C LEU A 62 -4.31 4.04 -6.70
N TYR A 63 -4.65 5.22 -6.18
CA TYR A 63 -3.84 6.42 -6.39
C TYR A 63 -2.45 6.31 -5.74
N ARG A 64 -2.33 5.65 -4.58
CA ARG A 64 -1.02 5.31 -4.00
C ARG A 64 -0.19 4.39 -4.89
N ILE A 65 -0.81 3.40 -5.54
CA ILE A 65 -0.14 2.52 -6.50
C ILE A 65 0.35 3.32 -7.71
N LEU A 66 -0.51 4.19 -8.26
CA LEU A 66 -0.17 5.05 -9.39
C LEU A 66 0.96 6.03 -9.06
N GLN A 67 0.93 6.64 -7.86
CA GLN A 67 2.01 7.50 -7.36
C GLN A 67 3.32 6.73 -7.21
N PHE A 68 3.27 5.49 -6.69
CA PHE A 68 4.44 4.61 -6.62
C PHE A 68 4.99 4.26 -8.02
N ALA A 69 4.12 4.10 -9.02
CA ALA A 69 4.49 3.84 -10.41
C ALA A 69 5.01 5.08 -11.18
N GLY A 70 5.09 6.25 -10.52
CA GLY A 70 5.56 7.50 -11.11
C GLY A 70 4.49 8.27 -11.91
N VAL A 71 3.21 7.90 -11.80
CA VAL A 71 2.12 8.66 -12.42
C VAL A 71 1.80 9.86 -11.54
N ALA A 72 1.90 11.06 -12.10
CA ALA A 72 1.48 12.29 -11.45
C ALA A 72 -0.06 12.33 -11.37
N VAL A 73 -0.61 11.70 -10.34
CA VAL A 73 -2.03 11.86 -10.00
C VAL A 73 -2.15 13.10 -9.15
N ASN A 74 -2.68 14.18 -9.73
CA ASN A 74 -3.09 15.35 -8.95
C ASN A 74 -4.30 14.94 -8.11
N GLY A 75 -4.10 14.71 -6.81
CA GLY A 75 -5.19 14.20 -5.98
C GLY A 75 -4.88 14.14 -4.49
N PHE A 76 -4.78 15.31 -3.86
CA PHE A 76 -5.53 15.63 -2.64
C PHE A 76 -6.11 17.03 -2.79
#